data_AF-A0A942CTB4-F1
#
_entry.id   AF-A0A942CTB4-F1
#
_cell.length_a   1.000
_cell.length_b   1.000
_cell.length_c   1.000
_cell.angle_alpha   90.00
_cell.angle_beta   90.00
_cell.angle_gamma   90.00
#
_symmetry.space_group_name_H-M   'P 1'
#
loop_
_entity.id
_entity.type
_entity.pdbx_description
1 polymer ?
#
loop_
_entity_poly.entity_id
_entity_poly.type
_entity_poly.pdbx_seq_one_letter_code
_entity_poly.pdbx_strand_id
1 'polypeptide(L)'
;MLDSRRTFLSTLASAGILTALQQQPPTPIRQRAEPLPAHPEPAEKLPAGPQGKSNKSNPAALVAREKELLDATDQLLIKVQEFRAKLDGAHTADVFSVNMYKQTEDIEKLAKQLKNRARP
;
A
#
# COMPACT_ATOMS: atom_id res chain seq x y z
N MET A 1 40.85 14.58 -29.08
CA MET A 1 40.72 14.86 -27.63
C MET A 1 39.93 13.71 -27.03
N LEU A 2 40.63 12.74 -26.45
CA LEU A 2 40.10 11.44 -25.99
C LEU A 2 40.29 11.30 -24.46
N ASP A 3 40.11 12.38 -23.71
CA ASP A 3 40.44 12.44 -22.28
C ASP A 3 39.24 12.87 -21.42
N SER A 4 38.16 12.08 -21.46
CA SER A 4 37.03 12.31 -20.55
C SER A 4 36.24 11.03 -20.26
N ARG A 5 36.93 9.97 -19.82
CA ARG A 5 36.25 8.71 -19.42
C ARG A 5 36.83 8.04 -18.15
N ARG A 6 37.59 8.77 -17.32
CA ARG A 6 38.34 8.15 -16.20
C ARG A 6 38.05 8.70 -14.80
N THR A 7 36.89 9.32 -14.58
CA THR A 7 36.66 10.04 -13.31
C THR A 7 35.25 9.86 -12.73
N PHE A 8 34.70 8.65 -12.75
CA PHE A 8 33.44 8.34 -12.06
C PHE A 8 33.47 6.98 -11.32
N LEU A 9 34.60 6.64 -10.71
CA LEU A 9 34.70 5.54 -9.74
C LEU A 9 35.45 6.03 -8.49
N SER A 10 34.72 6.67 -7.58
CA SER A 10 35.05 6.97 -6.17
C SER A 10 33.88 7.88 -5.73
N THR A 11 33.09 7.68 -4.68
CA THR A 11 33.34 7.20 -3.31
C THR A 11 31.98 7.36 -2.60
N LEU A 12 31.54 6.40 -1.77
CA LEU A 12 31.22 6.64 -0.35
C LEU A 12 30.68 5.35 0.31
N ALA A 13 31.49 4.81 1.21
CA ALA A 13 31.10 3.87 2.25
C ALA A 13 31.19 4.61 3.59
N SER A 14 30.17 4.51 4.44
CA SER A 14 30.22 4.68 5.91
C SER A 14 28.78 4.52 6.45
N ALA A 15 28.48 3.45 7.18
CA ALA A 15 28.71 3.24 8.61
C ALA A 15 27.69 3.99 9.51
N GLY A 16 26.91 3.22 10.27
CA GLY A 16 25.99 3.72 11.29
C GLY A 16 25.45 2.61 12.18
N ILE A 17 26.20 2.25 13.22
CA ILE A 17 25.79 1.37 14.33
C ILE A 17 25.21 2.28 15.43
N LEU A 18 23.94 2.09 15.80
CA LEU A 18 23.25 2.65 16.97
C LEU A 18 22.07 1.70 17.27
N THR A 19 21.65 1.31 18.46
CA THR A 19 21.99 1.65 19.85
C THR A 19 21.34 0.59 20.75
N ALA A 20 21.94 0.38 21.91
CA ALA A 20 21.42 -0.43 23.02
C ALA A 20 20.07 0.07 23.56
N LEU A 21 19.24 -0.85 24.06
CA LEU A 21 18.39 -0.59 25.21
C LEU A 21 18.17 -1.90 25.99
N GLN A 22 18.92 -2.04 27.07
CA GLN A 22 18.57 -2.92 28.17
C GLN A 22 17.28 -2.41 28.81
N GLN A 23 16.27 -3.27 28.91
CA GLN A 23 15.11 -3.06 29.78
C GLN A 23 15.09 -4.18 30.81
N GLN A 24 15.57 -3.87 32.01
CA GLN A 24 15.36 -4.67 33.21
C GLN A 24 14.10 -4.14 33.90
N PRO A 25 13.05 -4.95 34.14
CA PRO A 25 11.91 -4.51 34.93
C PRO A 25 12.19 -4.70 36.43
N PRO A 26 11.96 -3.71 37.30
CA PRO A 26 11.85 -3.96 38.72
C PRO A 26 10.47 -4.57 39.06
N THR A 27 10.53 -5.47 40.04
CA THR A 27 9.48 -6.30 40.63
C THR A 27 8.23 -5.56 41.13
N PRO A 28 7.07 -6.25 41.20
CA PRO A 28 5.80 -5.63 41.59
C PRO A 28 5.74 -5.35 43.09
N ILE A 29 5.46 -4.10 43.48
CA ILE A 29 5.13 -3.74 44.85
C ILE A 29 3.69 -4.15 45.15
N ARG A 30 3.58 -4.91 46.24
CA ARG A 30 2.40 -5.48 46.91
C ARG A 30 1.22 -4.51 47.02
N GLN A 31 0.05 -4.99 46.61
CA GLN A 31 -1.24 -4.29 46.68
C GLN A 31 -1.59 -3.92 48.12
N ARG A 32 -1.78 -2.62 48.37
CA ARG A 32 -2.46 -2.11 49.57
C ARG A 32 -3.95 -2.11 49.25
N ALA A 33 -4.73 -2.94 49.95
CA ALA A 33 -6.18 -2.95 49.86
C ALA A 33 -6.70 -1.61 50.40
N GLU A 34 -7.16 -0.73 49.51
CA GLU A 34 -8.00 0.39 49.89
C GLU A 34 -9.47 -0.08 50.01
N PRO A 35 -10.21 0.45 51.00
CA PRO A 35 -11.60 0.07 51.23
C PRO A 35 -12.49 0.54 50.08
N LEU A 36 -13.33 -0.37 49.61
CA LEU A 36 -14.29 -0.23 48.51
C LEU A 36 -15.25 0.95 48.76
N PRO A 37 -15.33 1.96 47.87
CA PRO A 37 -16.39 2.96 47.93
C PRO A 37 -17.73 2.33 47.52
N ALA A 38 -18.80 2.80 48.17
CA ALA A 38 -20.16 2.30 48.02
C ALA A 38 -20.60 2.15 46.56
N HIS A 39 -21.40 1.11 46.33
CA HIS A 39 -22.06 0.74 45.08
C HIS A 39 -22.52 1.98 44.27
N PRO A 40 -22.10 2.15 43.01
CA PRO A 40 -22.73 3.15 42.15
C PRO A 40 -24.14 2.67 41.79
N GLU A 41 -25.10 3.59 41.83
CA GLU A 41 -26.48 3.35 41.38
C GLU A 41 -26.51 2.79 39.94
N PRO A 42 -27.59 2.05 39.56
CA PRO A 42 -27.70 1.47 38.23
C PRO A 42 -27.62 2.58 37.17
N ALA A 43 -26.64 2.48 36.28
CA ALA A 43 -26.48 3.41 35.17
C ALA A 43 -27.78 3.51 34.37
N GLU A 44 -28.40 4.70 34.38
CA GLU A 44 -29.39 5.06 33.38
C GLU A 44 -28.79 4.81 32.00
N LYS A 45 -29.52 4.05 31.17
CA LYS A 45 -29.13 3.73 29.80
C LYS A 45 -28.91 5.02 29.01
N LEU A 46 -27.66 5.43 28.87
CA LEU A 46 -27.26 6.35 27.82
C LEU A 46 -27.62 5.71 26.47
N PRO A 47 -28.30 6.43 25.55
CA PRO A 47 -28.51 5.90 24.21
C PRO A 47 -27.14 5.67 23.59
N ALA A 48 -26.90 4.43 23.17
CA ALA A 48 -25.71 4.08 22.41
C ALA A 48 -25.58 5.07 21.25
N GLY A 49 -24.61 5.99 21.36
CA GLY A 49 -24.16 6.79 20.23
C GLY A 49 -23.80 5.84 19.08
N PRO A 50 -23.96 6.25 17.82
CA PRO A 50 -23.85 5.35 16.68
C PRO A 50 -22.49 4.68 16.74
N GLN A 51 -22.49 3.39 17.12
CA GLN A 51 -21.29 2.58 17.05
C GLN A 51 -20.84 2.66 15.61
N GLY A 52 -19.73 3.37 15.39
CA GLY A 52 -19.06 3.40 14.11
C GLY A 52 -18.94 1.96 13.66
N LYS A 53 -19.52 1.66 12.50
CA LYS A 53 -19.53 0.33 11.90
C LYS A 53 -18.08 -0.10 11.77
N SER A 54 -17.55 -0.80 12.78
CA SER A 54 -16.32 -1.55 12.63
C SER A 54 -16.70 -2.70 11.70
N ASN A 55 -16.55 -2.45 10.40
CA ASN A 55 -16.59 -3.48 9.39
C ASN A 55 -15.48 -4.46 9.75
N LYS A 56 -15.81 -5.47 10.56
CA LYS A 56 -14.98 -6.64 10.76
C LYS A 56 -14.81 -7.26 9.38
N SER A 57 -13.74 -6.89 8.68
CA SER A 57 -13.49 -7.42 7.34
C SER A 57 -13.31 -8.92 7.49
N ASN A 58 -14.15 -9.68 6.79
CA ASN A 58 -14.03 -11.13 6.76
C ASN A 58 -12.66 -11.45 6.12
N PRO A 59 -11.76 -12.22 6.76
CA PRO A 59 -10.45 -12.53 6.20
C PRO A 59 -10.56 -13.15 4.79
N ALA A 60 -11.60 -13.94 4.52
CA ALA A 60 -11.86 -14.48 3.19
C ALA A 60 -12.14 -13.39 2.13
N ALA A 61 -12.80 -12.30 2.52
CA ALA A 61 -13.06 -11.16 1.63
C ALA A 61 -11.80 -10.33 1.36
N LEU A 62 -10.85 -10.27 2.30
CA LEU A 62 -9.55 -9.63 2.06
C LEU A 62 -8.71 -10.42 1.06
N VAL A 63 -8.65 -11.74 1.19
CA VAL A 63 -7.92 -12.61 0.24
C VAL A 63 -8.54 -12.53 -1.16
N ALA A 64 -9.88 -12.45 -1.27
CA ALA A 64 -10.54 -12.26 -2.55
C ALA A 64 -10.17 -10.91 -3.20
N ARG A 65 -10.20 -9.82 -2.42
CA ARG A 65 -9.78 -8.49 -2.89
C ARG A 65 -8.33 -8.45 -3.34
N GLU A 66 -7.44 -9.12 -2.60
CA GLU A 66 -6.03 -9.23 -2.97
C GLU A 66 -5.85 -9.92 -4.32
N LYS A 67 -6.49 -11.08 -4.53
CA LYS A 67 -6.44 -11.80 -5.81
C LYS A 67 -6.98 -10.97 -6.96
N GLU A 68 -8.13 -10.34 -6.79
CA GLU A 68 -8.72 -9.47 -7.82
C GLU A 68 -7.80 -8.29 -8.19
N LEU A 69 -7.06 -7.76 -7.21
CA LEU A 69 -6.11 -6.67 -7.42
C LEU A 69 -4.87 -7.14 -8.16
N LEU A 70 -4.35 -8.32 -7.83
CA LEU A 70 -3.24 -8.96 -8.55
C LEU A 70 -3.62 -9.25 -10.00
N ASP A 71 -4.76 -9.92 -10.23
CA ASP A 71 -5.26 -10.26 -11.57
C ASP A 71 -5.45 -9.00 -12.43
N ALA A 72 -6.02 -7.94 -11.85
CA ALA A 72 -6.21 -6.66 -12.55
C ALA A 72 -4.86 -5.98 -12.87
N THR A 73 -3.87 -6.12 -12.01
CA THR A 73 -2.52 -5.60 -12.22
C THR A 73 -1.83 -6.34 -13.36
N ASP A 74 -1.91 -7.67 -13.38
CA ASP A 74 -1.34 -8.50 -14.43
C ASP A 74 -1.95 -8.19 -15.79
N GLN A 75 -3.27 -8.04 -15.87
CA GLN A 75 -3.95 -7.63 -17.10
C GLN A 75 -3.49 -6.26 -17.61
N LEU A 76 -3.30 -5.29 -16.72
CA LEU A 76 -2.77 -3.98 -17.07
C LEU A 76 -1.34 -4.09 -17.60
N LEU A 77 -0.51 -4.89 -16.95
CA LEU A 77 0.89 -5.09 -17.31
C LEU A 77 1.01 -5.71 -18.71
N ILE A 78 0.23 -6.75 -19.00
CA ILE A 78 0.16 -7.38 -20.32
C ILE A 78 -0.24 -6.34 -21.39
N LYS A 79 -1.28 -5.53 -21.14
CA LYS A 79 -1.74 -4.52 -22.11
C LYS A 79 -0.69 -3.44 -22.38
N VAL A 80 0.03 -3.00 -21.36
CA VAL A 80 1.11 -2.03 -21.50
C VAL A 80 2.28 -2.63 -22.28
N GLN A 81 2.64 -3.90 -22.03
CA GLN A 81 3.68 -4.58 -22.79
C GLN A 81 3.29 -4.76 -24.27
N GLU A 82 2.06 -5.18 -24.55
CA GLU A 82 1.51 -5.28 -25.90
C GLU A 82 1.57 -3.93 -26.63
N PHE A 83 1.18 -2.85 -25.95
CA PHE A 83 1.21 -1.51 -26.51
C PHE A 83 2.63 -1.04 -26.81
N ARG A 84 3.58 -1.27 -25.90
CA ARG A 84 4.99 -0.95 -26.11
C ARG A 84 5.57 -1.72 -27.30
N ALA A 85 5.32 -3.03 -27.39
CA ALA A 85 5.78 -3.83 -28.52
C ALA A 85 5.24 -3.31 -29.87
N LYS A 86 3.99 -2.83 -29.88
CA LYS A 86 3.41 -2.21 -31.08
C LYS A 86 4.06 -0.87 -31.42
N LEU A 87 4.37 -0.04 -30.42
CA LEU A 87 5.10 1.21 -30.65
C LEU A 87 6.51 0.96 -31.20
N ASP A 88 7.23 0.00 -30.62
CA ASP A 88 8.59 -0.33 -31.04
C ASP A 88 8.65 -0.87 -32.49
N GLY A 89 7.58 -1.53 -32.94
CA GLY A 89 7.45 -2.06 -34.31
C GLY A 89 6.70 -1.16 -35.29
N ALA A 90 6.13 -0.03 -34.85
CA ALA A 90 5.30 0.82 -35.69
C ALA A 90 6.14 1.75 -36.58
N HIS A 91 5.67 1.97 -37.82
CA HIS A 91 6.20 3.04 -38.65
C HIS A 91 5.83 4.41 -38.04
N THR A 92 6.64 5.44 -38.27
CA THR A 92 6.46 6.76 -37.64
C THR A 92 5.06 7.36 -37.86
N ALA A 93 4.45 7.10 -39.03
CA ALA A 93 3.09 7.55 -39.33
C ALA A 93 2.02 6.82 -38.50
N ASP A 94 2.25 5.56 -38.12
CA ASP A 94 1.28 4.72 -37.42
C ASP A 94 1.32 4.90 -35.90
N VAL A 95 2.40 5.46 -35.37
CA VAL A 95 2.57 5.78 -33.93
C VAL A 95 1.45 6.69 -33.43
N PHE A 96 1.01 7.64 -34.26
CA PHE A 96 -0.06 8.58 -33.93
C PHE A 96 -1.42 8.17 -34.50
N SER A 97 -1.57 6.90 -34.88
CA SER A 97 -2.83 6.40 -35.40
C SER A 97 -3.93 6.41 -34.35
N VAL A 98 -5.17 6.50 -34.82
CA VAL A 98 -6.38 6.36 -33.98
C VAL A 98 -6.38 5.03 -33.23
N ASN A 99 -5.77 3.99 -33.80
CA ASN A 99 -5.64 2.69 -33.14
C ASN A 99 -4.77 2.80 -31.87
N MET A 100 -3.57 3.41 -31.96
CA MET A 100 -2.70 3.64 -30.80
C MET A 100 -3.39 4.47 -29.71
N TYR A 101 -4.17 5.47 -30.11
CA TYR A 101 -4.99 6.25 -29.18
C TYR A 101 -6.00 5.38 -28.43
N LYS A 102 -6.79 4.57 -29.14
CA LYS A 102 -7.78 3.67 -28.51
C LYS A 102 -7.15 2.66 -27.57
N GLN A 103 -6.00 2.10 -27.93
CA GLN A 103 -5.28 1.19 -27.04
C GLN A 103 -4.84 1.89 -25.75
N THR A 104 -4.44 3.16 -25.84
CA THR A 104 -4.09 3.98 -24.67
C THR A 104 -5.31 4.24 -23.80
N GLU A 105 -6.49 4.53 -24.38
CA GLU A 105 -7.74 4.66 -23.62
C GLU A 105 -8.10 3.38 -22.85
N ASP A 106 -7.90 2.20 -23.46
CA ASP A 106 -8.20 0.94 -22.81
C ASP A 106 -7.25 0.67 -21.63
N ILE A 107 -5.96 1.02 -21.76
CA ILE A 107 -5.01 1.00 -20.64
C ILE A 107 -5.46 1.97 -19.53
N GLU A 108 -5.91 3.18 -19.88
CA GLU A 108 -6.41 4.15 -18.91
C GLU A 108 -7.63 3.63 -18.15
N LYS A 109 -8.57 2.99 -18.85
CA LYS A 109 -9.76 2.37 -18.22
C LYS A 109 -9.33 1.30 -17.22
N LEU A 110 -8.41 0.40 -17.58
CA LEU A 110 -7.89 -0.62 -16.68
C LEU A 110 -7.18 -0.02 -15.47
N ALA A 111 -6.36 1.02 -15.67
CA ALA A 111 -5.69 1.73 -14.58
C ALA A 111 -6.70 2.40 -13.62
N LYS A 112 -7.77 3.01 -14.16
CA LYS A 112 -8.86 3.58 -13.35
C LYS A 112 -9.59 2.50 -12.55
N GLN A 113 -9.87 1.35 -13.16
CA GLN A 113 -10.49 0.23 -12.45
C GLN A 113 -9.60 -0.29 -11.32
N LEU A 114 -8.30 -0.44 -11.57
CA LEU A 114 -7.32 -0.84 -10.55
C LEU A 114 -7.30 0.15 -9.39
N LYS A 115 -7.26 1.47 -9.67
CA LYS A 115 -7.34 2.51 -8.65
C LYS A 115 -8.60 2.40 -7.79
N ASN A 116 -9.74 2.12 -8.42
CA ASN A 116 -11.01 1.98 -7.71
C ASN A 116 -11.04 0.74 -6.82
N ARG A 117 -10.41 -0.37 -7.23
CA ARG A 117 -10.28 -1.61 -6.43
C ARG A 117 -9.28 -1.47 -5.28
N ALA A 118 -8.22 -0.69 -5.46
CA ALA A 118 -7.21 -0.43 -4.44
C ALA A 118 -7.69 0.55 -3.34
N ARG A 119 -8.89 1.12 -3.48
CA ARG A 119 -9.46 2.05 -2.51
C ARG A 119 -9.78 1.29 -1.20
N PRO A 120 -9.34 1.80 -0.04
CA PRO A 120 -9.59 1.18 1.26
C PRO A 120 -11.09 1.09 1.58
#